data_AF-A0A950WNH9-F1
#
_entry.id   AF-A0A950WNH9-F1
#
_cell.length_a   1.000
_cell.length_b   1.000
_cell.length_c   1.000
_cell.angle_alpha   90.00
_cell.angle_beta   90.00
_cell.angle_gamma   90.00
#
_symmetry.space_group_name_H-M   'P 1'
#
loop_
_entity.id
_entity.type
_entity.pdbx_description
1 polymer ?
#
loop_
_entity_poly.entity_id
_entity_poly.type
_entity_poly.pdbx_seq_one_letter_code
_entity_poly.pdbx_strand_id
1 'polypeptide(L)'
;MTRRPHAWVNVEPMLRLLEIVLFLAPFVAFAAWRLLAPASGPSVWVLIAAAGALILLAGGLIWFSREAALPPGAGYVPAQLQNGQIVQGHGASK
;
A
#
# COMPACT_ATOMS: atom_id res chain seq x y z
N MET A 1 21.24 -32.42 16.26
CA MET A 1 20.57 -31.81 15.09
C MET A 1 19.07 -31.77 15.39
N THR A 2 18.60 -30.72 16.07
CA THR A 2 17.24 -30.61 16.62
C THR A 2 16.50 -29.52 15.84
N ARG A 3 15.52 -29.91 15.02
CA ARG A 3 14.58 -28.96 14.40
C ARG A 3 13.80 -28.26 15.50
N ARG A 4 13.95 -26.93 15.60
CA ARG A 4 13.04 -26.11 16.41
C ARG A 4 11.68 -26.05 15.71
N PRO A 5 10.55 -26.27 16.40
CA PRO A 5 9.24 -26.02 15.82
C PRO A 5 9.06 -24.50 15.66
N HIS A 6 9.02 -24.04 14.42
CA HIS A 6 8.66 -22.67 14.09
C HIS A 6 7.16 -22.52 14.35
N ALA A 7 6.80 -21.87 15.46
CA ALA A 7 5.44 -21.43 15.71
C ALA A 7 5.10 -20.31 14.71
N TRP A 8 4.74 -20.70 13.47
CA TRP A 8 4.13 -19.80 12.52
C TRP A 8 2.75 -19.45 13.05
N VAL A 9 2.60 -18.22 13.52
CA VAL A 9 1.32 -17.67 13.96
C VAL A 9 0.34 -17.78 12.78
N ASN A 10 -0.84 -18.33 13.03
CA ASN A 10 -1.93 -18.53 12.06
C ASN A 10 -2.58 -17.18 11.63
N VAL A 11 -1.79 -16.22 11.13
CA VAL A 11 -2.25 -14.89 10.65
C VAL A 11 -2.54 -14.86 9.14
N GLU A 12 -2.11 -15.89 8.41
CA GLU A 12 -2.35 -16.10 6.97
C GLU A 12 -3.81 -15.83 6.52
N PRO A 13 -4.86 -16.37 7.17
CA PRO A 13 -6.23 -16.18 6.69
C PRO A 13 -6.76 -14.75 6.91
N MET A 14 -6.32 -14.07 7.98
CA MET A 14 -6.78 -12.70 8.28
C MET A 14 -6.21 -11.68 7.29
N LEU A 15 -4.95 -11.85 6.87
CA LEU A 15 -4.31 -11.02 5.84
C LEU A 15 -5.03 -11.11 4.49
N ARG A 16 -5.38 -12.34 4.05
CA ARG A 16 -6.10 -12.54 2.78
C ARG A 16 -7.51 -11.94 2.79
N LEU A 17 -8.22 -12.02 3.92
CA LEU A 17 -9.53 -11.38 4.06
C LEU A 17 -9.41 -9.85 4.00
N LEU A 18 -8.39 -9.28 4.64
CA LEU A 18 -8.14 -7.84 4.59
C LEU A 18 -7.83 -7.38 3.16
N GLU A 19 -7.00 -8.12 2.42
CA GLU A 19 -6.71 -7.83 1.01
C GLU A 19 -7.97 -7.82 0.16
N ILE A 20 -8.83 -8.83 0.33
CA ILE A 20 -10.13 -8.91 -0.37
C ILE A 20 -11.01 -7.72 0.01
N VAL A 21 -11.12 -7.38 1.29
CA VAL A 21 -11.93 -6.24 1.76
C VAL A 21 -11.41 -4.92 1.18
N LEU A 22 -10.09 -4.69 1.20
CA LEU A 22 -9.48 -3.48 0.65
C LEU A 22 -9.67 -3.39 -0.87
N PHE A 23 -9.56 -4.52 -1.58
CA PHE A 23 -9.83 -4.60 -3.01
C PHE A 23 -11.30 -4.28 -3.34
N LEU A 24 -12.24 -4.83 -2.58
CA LEU A 24 -13.68 -4.64 -2.80
C LEU A 24 -14.21 -3.29 -2.28
N ALA A 25 -13.52 -2.65 -1.33
CA ALA A 25 -13.94 -1.41 -0.69
C ALA A 25 -14.42 -0.31 -1.67
N PRO A 26 -13.67 0.08 -2.72
CA PRO A 26 -14.14 1.14 -3.62
C PRO A 26 -15.42 0.76 -4.38
N PHE A 27 -15.57 -0.51 -4.76
CA PHE A 27 -16.74 -0.99 -5.50
C PHE A 27 -17.98 -1.06 -4.60
N VAL A 28 -17.82 -1.59 -3.39
CA VAL A 28 -18.90 -1.68 -2.41
C VAL A 28 -19.35 -0.29 -1.99
N ALA A 29 -18.42 0.62 -1.71
CA ALA A 29 -18.74 2.00 -1.36
C ALA A 29 -19.52 2.72 -2.49
N PHE A 30 -19.08 2.56 -3.74
CA PHE A 30 -19.77 3.14 -4.89
C PHE A 30 -21.17 2.53 -5.09
N ALA A 31 -21.28 1.20 -5.04
CA ALA A 31 -22.56 0.51 -5.19
C ALA A 31 -23.55 0.91 -4.08
N ALA A 32 -23.10 0.95 -2.82
CA ALA A 32 -23.91 1.39 -1.69
C ALA A 32 -24.42 2.83 -1.90
N TRP A 33 -23.55 3.75 -2.34
CA TRP A 33 -23.97 5.11 -2.65
C TRP A 33 -25.02 5.15 -3.78
N ARG A 34 -24.81 4.41 -4.87
CA ARG A 34 -25.74 4.40 -6.01
C ARG A 34 -27.10 3.78 -5.69
N LEU A 35 -27.15 2.84 -4.74
CA LEU A 35 -28.38 2.23 -4.24
C LEU A 35 -29.13 3.17 -3.27
N LEU A 36 -28.41 3.83 -2.37
CA LEU A 36 -28.99 4.74 -1.38
C LEU A 36 -29.40 6.10 -1.98
N ALA A 37 -28.73 6.54 -3.03
CA ALA A 37 -28.90 7.87 -3.61
C ALA A 37 -28.95 7.82 -5.15
N PRO A 38 -29.98 7.18 -5.75
CA PRO A 38 -29.96 6.76 -7.14
C PRO A 38 -30.05 7.87 -8.20
N ALA A 39 -30.51 9.07 -7.82
CA ALA A 39 -30.69 10.20 -8.74
C ALA A 39 -29.80 11.40 -8.41
N SER A 40 -28.99 11.33 -7.36
CA SER A 40 -28.15 12.43 -6.90
C SER A 40 -26.68 12.22 -7.27
N GLY A 41 -26.06 13.26 -7.82
CA GLY A 41 -24.60 13.35 -7.93
C GLY A 41 -23.92 13.46 -6.55
N PRO A 42 -22.59 13.39 -6.50
CA PRO A 42 -21.86 13.45 -5.24
C PRO A 42 -22.07 14.82 -4.61
N SER A 43 -22.34 14.86 -3.30
CA SER A 43 -22.52 16.14 -2.61
C SER A 43 -21.20 16.92 -2.62
N VAL A 44 -21.30 18.26 -2.57
CA VAL A 44 -20.11 19.13 -2.52
C VAL A 44 -19.19 18.78 -1.35
N TRP A 45 -19.75 18.32 -0.22
CA TRP A 45 -18.98 17.88 0.93
C TRP A 45 -18.16 16.61 0.66
N VAL A 46 -18.71 15.65 -0.10
CA VAL A 46 -17.97 14.46 -0.54
C VAL A 46 -16.83 14.86 -1.46
N LEU A 47 -17.06 15.81 -2.37
CA LEU A 47 -16.03 16.33 -3.26
C LEU A 47 -14.91 17.05 -2.49
N ILE A 48 -15.26 17.87 -1.50
CA ILE A 48 -14.29 18.55 -0.61
C ILE A 48 -13.49 17.51 0.18
N ALA A 49 -14.15 16.50 0.75
CA ALA A 49 -13.47 15.44 1.50
C ALA A 49 -12.51 14.63 0.61
N ALA A 50 -12.93 14.28 -0.61
CA ALA A 50 -12.09 13.59 -1.59
C ALA A 50 -10.88 14.44 -1.99
N ALA A 51 -11.08 15.73 -2.27
CA ALA A 51 -10.00 16.66 -2.57
C ALA A 51 -9.01 16.79 -1.40
N GLY A 52 -9.51 16.92 -0.17
CA GLY A 52 -8.69 16.95 1.04
C GLY A 52 -7.86 15.68 1.22
N ALA A 53 -8.46 14.51 1.02
CA ALA A 53 -7.76 13.22 1.08
C ALA A 53 -6.65 13.12 0.02
N LEU A 54 -6.92 13.58 -1.21
CA LEU A 54 -5.91 13.62 -2.27
C LEU A 54 -4.75 14.56 -1.94
N ILE A 55 -5.03 15.73 -1.37
CA ILE A 55 -3.99 16.67 -0.92
C ILE A 55 -3.13 16.04 0.18
N LEU A 56 -3.74 15.37 1.16
CA LEU A 56 -3.02 14.67 2.23
C LEU A 56 -2.15 13.53 1.67
N LEU A 57 -2.68 12.73 0.74
CA LEU A 57 -1.92 11.67 0.08
C LEU A 57 -0.75 12.23 -0.73
N ALA A 58 -0.96 13.30 -1.50
CA ALA A 58 0.09 13.96 -2.25
C ALA A 58 1.17 14.54 -1.33
N GLY A 59 0.76 15.22 -0.25
CA GLY A 59 1.67 15.76 0.75
C GLY A 59 2.49 14.66 1.44
N GLY A 60 1.84 13.57 1.85
CA GLY A 60 2.50 12.40 2.44
C GLY A 60 3.47 11.72 1.46
N LEU A 61 3.09 11.61 0.18
CA LEU A 61 3.96 11.05 -0.85
C LEU A 61 5.20 11.92 -1.08
N ILE A 62 5.03 13.26 -1.15
CA ILE A 62 6.15 14.20 -1.28
C ILE A 62 7.07 14.08 -0.07
N TRP A 63 6.50 14.03 1.15
CA TRP A 63 7.27 13.83 2.36
C TRP A 63 8.08 12.53 2.32
N PHE A 64 7.41 11.40 2.06
CA PHE A 64 8.03 10.08 2.01
C PHE A 64 9.09 9.96 0.92
N SER A 65 8.87 10.59 -0.23
CA SER A 65 9.85 10.61 -1.33
C SER A 65 11.16 11.29 -0.92
N ARG A 66 11.15 12.22 0.03
CA ARG A 66 12.38 12.88 0.48
C ARG A 66 13.20 11.99 1.40
N GLU A 67 12.56 11.07 2.11
CA GLU A 67 13.21 10.18 3.08
C GLU A 67 13.67 8.87 2.43
N ALA A 68 12.87 8.33 1.49
CA ALA A 68 13.05 6.99 0.94
C ALA A 68 13.57 6.97 -0.52
N ALA A 69 13.76 8.12 -1.17
CA ALA A 69 14.24 8.14 -2.55
C ALA A 69 15.73 7.81 -2.66
N LEU A 70 16.06 7.11 -3.74
CA LEU A 70 17.43 6.94 -4.18
C LEU A 70 18.04 8.30 -4.57
N PRO A 71 19.33 8.54 -4.30
CA PRO A 71 20.02 9.73 -4.77
C PRO A 71 19.87 9.90 -6.28
N PRO A 72 19.78 11.14 -6.79
CA PRO A 72 19.77 11.39 -8.23
C PRO A 72 20.97 10.73 -8.91
N GLY A 73 20.71 9.92 -9.94
CA GLY A 73 21.76 9.21 -10.68
C GLY A 73 22.21 7.86 -10.08
N ALA A 74 21.73 7.49 -8.89
CA ALA A 74 21.96 6.15 -8.35
C ALA A 74 21.16 5.09 -9.14
N GLY A 75 21.82 4.00 -9.51
CA GLY A 75 21.17 2.83 -10.11
C GLY A 75 20.52 1.96 -9.04
N TYR A 76 19.31 1.46 -9.32
CA TYR A 76 18.67 0.49 -8.43
C TYR A 76 19.34 -0.88 -8.58
N VAL A 77 19.81 -1.45 -7.46
CA VAL A 77 20.23 -2.84 -7.37
C VAL A 77 19.11 -3.63 -6.70
N PRO A 78 18.52 -4.63 -7.37
CA PRO A 78 17.43 -5.41 -6.80
C PRO A 78 17.90 -6.28 -5.64
N ALA A 79 16.96 -6.65 -4.77
CA ALA A 79 17.24 -7.62 -3.71
C ALA A 79 17.68 -8.96 -4.32
N GLN A 80 18.70 -9.59 -3.73
CA GLN A 80 19.28 -10.84 -4.21
C GLN A 80 19.42 -11.86 -3.09
N LEU A 81 19.30 -13.14 -3.43
CA LEU A 81 19.64 -14.24 -2.54
C LEU A 81 21.11 -14.62 -2.78
N GLN A 82 21.99 -14.31 -1.83
CA GLN A 82 23.41 -14.65 -1.89
C GLN A 82 23.75 -15.57 -0.73
N ASN A 83 24.28 -16.77 -1.02
CA ASN A 83 24.69 -17.76 -0.02
C ASN A 83 23.58 -18.11 1.01
N GLY A 84 22.33 -18.14 0.56
CA GLY A 84 21.17 -18.42 1.41
C GLY A 84 20.72 -17.24 2.30
N GLN A 85 21.33 -16.06 2.16
CA GLN A 85 20.90 -14.82 2.82
C GLN A 85 20.28 -13.84 1.82
N ILE A 86 19.20 -13.19 2.23
CA ILE A 86 18.54 -12.14 1.44
C ILE A 86 19.32 -10.84 1.64
N VAL A 87 19.98 -10.37 0.59
CA VAL A 87 20.58 -9.05 0.51
C VAL A 87 19.51 -8.09 0.01
N GLN A 88 19.19 -7.06 0.80
CA GLN A 88 18.16 -6.08 0.45
C GLN A 88 18.57 -5.23 -0.77
N GLY A 89 17.57 -4.81 -1.53
CA GLY A 89 17.79 -3.88 -2.64
C GLY A 89 18.27 -2.52 -2.13
N HIS A 90 19.19 -1.91 -2.86
CA HIS A 90 19.80 -0.64 -2.48
C HIS A 90 20.17 0.18 -3.72
N GLY A 91 20.46 1.47 -3.51
CA GLY A 91 21.07 2.30 -4.53
C GLY A 91 22.56 2.02 -4.67
N ALA A 92 23.03 1.78 -5.89
CA ALA A 92 24.46 1.85 -6.19
C ALA A 92 24.74 3.16 -6.92
N SER A 93 25.69 3.96 -6.41
CA SER A 93 26.28 5.02 -7.23
C SER A 93 27.04 4.36 -8.38
N LYS A 94 26.97 4.97 -9.57
CA LYS A 94 27.98 4.72 -10.60
C LYS A 94 29.33 5.28 -10.17
#